data_AF-A0A091CND6-F1
#
_entry.id   AF-A0A091CND6-F1
#
_cell.length_a   1.000
_cell.length_b   1.000
_cell.length_c   1.000
_cell.angle_alpha   90.00
_cell.angle_beta   90.00
_cell.angle_gamma   90.00
#
_symmetry.space_group_name_H-M   'P 1'
#
loop_
_entity.id
_entity.type
_entity.pdbx_description
1 polymer ?
#
loop_
_entity_poly.entity_id
_entity_poly.type
_entity_poly.pdbx_seq_one_letter_code
_entity_poly.pdbx_strand_id
1 'polypeptide(L)'
;MNGLDWSLDHKIFYYIDSLSYSVDAFDYDLQTGQISNHRSVYKLDKDEQIPGRMCIDTEGKLWVACFHGGRVIRLDPVAGKKTPNCEVAC
;
A
#
# COMPACT_ATOMS: atom_id res chain seq x y z
N MET A 1 -11.97 2.72 4.53
CA MET A 1 -12.06 2.76 3.05
C MET A 1 -10.84 2.02 2.56
N ASN A 2 -10.99 1.05 1.67
CA ASN A 2 -9.84 0.27 1.21
C ASN A 2 -9.17 0.96 0.01
N GLY A 3 -7.85 0.83 -0.06
CA GLY A 3 -7.02 1.27 -1.16
C GLY A 3 -6.56 0.07 -1.98
N LEU A 4 -6.36 0.28 -3.27
CA LEU A 4 -5.85 -0.73 -4.18
C LEU A 4 -5.11 -0.06 -5.34
N ASP A 5 -4.05 -0.70 -5.82
CA ASP A 5 -3.33 -0.27 -7.01
C ASP A 5 -2.48 -1.44 -7.57
N TRP A 6 -1.83 -1.24 -8.71
CA TRP A 6 -0.95 -2.23 -9.34
C TRP A 6 0.49 -1.72 -9.44
N SER A 7 1.45 -2.65 -9.46
CA SER A 7 2.82 -2.31 -9.84
C SER A 7 2.88 -1.82 -11.29
N LEU A 8 3.89 -1.00 -11.60
CA LEU A 8 4.06 -0.40 -12.94
C LEU A 8 4.28 -1.44 -14.05
N ASP A 9 4.73 -2.65 -13.71
CA ASP A 9 4.90 -3.76 -14.63
C ASP A 9 3.67 -4.69 -14.70
N HIS A 10 2.59 -4.34 -14.01
CA HIS A 10 1.32 -5.09 -13.91
C HIS A 10 1.48 -6.54 -13.41
N LYS A 11 2.48 -6.83 -12.59
CA LYS A 11 2.68 -8.18 -12.01
C LYS A 11 2.26 -8.29 -10.56
N ILE A 12 2.11 -7.18 -9.86
CA ILE A 12 1.73 -7.16 -8.46
C ILE A 12 0.46 -6.32 -8.29
N PHE A 13 -0.50 -6.89 -7.59
CA PHE A 13 -1.67 -6.18 -7.10
C PHE A 13 -1.48 -5.85 -5.62
N TYR A 14 -1.68 -4.59 -5.26
CA TYR A 14 -1.62 -4.11 -3.89
C TYR A 14 -3.02 -3.84 -3.37
N TYR A 15 -3.27 -4.22 -2.12
CA TYR A 15 -4.56 -4.04 -1.48
C TYR A 15 -4.40 -3.69 -0.01
N ILE A 16 -5.28 -2.83 0.48
CA ILE A 16 -5.39 -2.48 1.89
C ILE A 16 -6.67 -3.11 2.44
N ASP A 17 -6.51 -3.95 3.45
CA ASP A 17 -7.60 -4.24 4.37
C ASP A 17 -7.48 -3.28 5.57
N SER A 18 -8.42 -2.32 5.66
CA SER A 18 -8.40 -1.30 6.71
C SER A 18 -8.40 -1.90 8.13
N LEU A 19 -8.97 -3.09 8.31
CA LEU A 19 -9.10 -3.73 9.62
C LEU A 19 -7.92 -4.65 9.95
N SER A 20 -7.14 -5.06 8.95
CA SER A 20 -5.89 -5.80 9.16
C SER A 20 -4.72 -4.87 9.53
N TYR A 21 -4.87 -3.56 9.34
CA TYR A 21 -3.81 -2.57 9.47
C TYR A 21 -2.59 -2.91 8.61
N SER A 22 -2.83 -3.49 7.42
CA SER A 22 -1.77 -3.89 6.51
C SER A 22 -2.01 -3.43 5.07
N VAL A 23 -0.89 -3.17 4.40
CA VAL A 23 -0.81 -3.16 2.94
C VAL A 23 -0.30 -4.53 2.53
N ASP A 24 -1.07 -5.19 1.69
CA ASP A 24 -0.79 -6.52 1.19
C ASP A 24 -0.51 -6.49 -0.32
N ALA A 25 0.20 -7.50 -0.78
CA ALA A 25 0.55 -7.71 -2.17
C ALA A 25 0.17 -9.12 -2.62
N PHE A 26 -0.16 -9.23 -3.89
CA PHE A 26 -0.52 -10.45 -4.58
C PHE A 26 0.18 -10.48 -5.93
N ASP A 27 0.56 -11.67 -6.39
CA ASP A 27 0.98 -11.84 -7.77
C ASP A 27 -0.27 -11.74 -8.63
N TYR A 28 -0.21 -10.92 -9.69
CA TYR A 28 -1.32 -10.58 -10.56
C TYR A 28 -1.02 -11.03 -11.99
N ASP A 29 -1.96 -11.80 -12.55
CA ASP A 29 -1.93 -12.18 -13.95
C ASP A 29 -2.79 -11.21 -14.77
N LEU A 30 -2.15 -10.41 -15.63
CA LEU A 30 -2.83 -9.38 -16.42
C LEU A 30 -3.83 -9.95 -17.45
N GLN A 31 -3.63 -11.18 -17.92
CA GLN A 31 -4.49 -11.78 -18.96
C GLN A 31 -5.78 -12.35 -18.37
N THR A 32 -5.71 -12.89 -17.16
CA THR A 32 -6.80 -13.61 -16.51
C THR A 32 -7.43 -12.82 -15.35
N GLY A 33 -6.73 -11.81 -14.83
CA GLY A 33 -7.12 -11.06 -13.64
C GLY A 33 -6.97 -11.83 -12.32
N GLN A 34 -6.34 -13.02 -12.34
CA GLN A 34 -6.17 -13.83 -11.14
C GLN A 34 -5.11 -13.23 -10.21
N ILE A 35 -5.36 -13.36 -8.90
CA ILE A 35 -4.41 -13.00 -7.84
C ILE A 35 -4.00 -14.23 -7.04
N SER A 36 -2.75 -14.28 -6.61
CA SER A 36 -2.22 -15.38 -5.79
C SER A 36 -1.07 -14.91 -4.89
N ASN A 37 -0.49 -15.81 -4.09
CA ASN A 37 0.70 -15.54 -3.26
C ASN A 37 0.55 -14.28 -2.38
N HIS A 38 -0.50 -14.26 -1.56
CA HIS A 38 -0.73 -13.21 -0.58
C HIS A 38 0.47 -13.04 0.36
N ARG A 39 0.92 -11.80 0.51
CA ARG A 39 1.90 -11.40 1.54
C ARG A 39 1.64 -9.98 2.01
N SER A 40 1.93 -9.72 3.27
CA SER A 40 1.96 -8.35 3.79
C SER A 40 3.28 -7.69 3.38
N VAL A 41 3.20 -6.51 2.76
CA VAL A 41 4.37 -5.70 2.39
C VAL A 41 4.64 -4.60 3.41
N TYR A 42 3.61 -4.18 4.15
CA TYR A 42 3.77 -3.23 5.24
C TYR A 42 2.66 -3.42 6.28
N LYS A 43 3.04 -3.39 7.55
CA LYS A 43 2.11 -3.31 8.68
C LYS A 43 2.22 -1.92 9.28
N LEU A 44 1.07 -1.29 9.47
CA LEU A 44 1.04 0.05 10.04
C LEU A 44 1.34 0.01 11.53
N ASP A 45 2.11 0.99 11.98
CA ASP A 45 2.30 1.24 13.40
C ASP A 45 1.05 1.89 14.00
N LYS A 46 0.89 1.77 15.33
CA LYS A 46 -0.32 2.27 16.02
C LYS A 46 -0.53 3.78 15.85
N ASP A 47 0.54 4.55 15.68
CA ASP A 47 0.49 6.00 15.47
C ASP A 47 0.11 6.38 14.04
N GLU A 48 0.31 5.48 13.07
CA GLU A 48 -0.09 5.65 11.67
C GLU A 48 -1.60 5.45 11.45
N GLN A 49 -2.32 4.94 12.46
CA GLN A 49 -3.78 4.78 12.45
C GLN A 49 -4.28 3.89 11.30
N ILE A 50 -5.48 4.16 10.77
CA ILE A 50 -6.20 3.25 9.89
C ILE A 50 -5.78 3.50 8.44
N PRO A 51 -5.21 2.50 7.73
CA PRO A 51 -4.83 2.67 6.34
C PRO A 51 -6.06 2.80 5.45
N GLY A 52 -5.93 3.62 4.42
CA GLY A 52 -7.05 4.10 3.64
C GLY A 52 -6.92 3.87 2.14
N ARG A 53 -7.29 4.90 1.37
CA ARG A 53 -7.01 4.95 -0.07
C ARG A 53 -5.51 4.93 -0.32
N MET A 54 -5.14 4.41 -1.48
CA MET A 54 -3.75 4.27 -1.91
C MET A 54 -3.63 4.59 -3.39
N CYS A 55 -2.45 5.08 -3.79
CA CYS A 55 -2.01 5.12 -5.18
C CYS A 55 -0.52 4.79 -5.28
N ILE A 56 -0.06 4.37 -6.46
CA ILE A 56 1.34 4.19 -6.79
C ILE A 56 1.91 5.42 -7.50
N ASP A 57 3.16 5.76 -7.22
CA ASP A 57 3.89 6.79 -7.95
C ASP A 57 4.73 6.21 -9.11
N THR A 58 5.34 7.08 -9.90
CA THR A 58 6.16 6.72 -11.06
C THR A 58 7.46 5.99 -10.70
N GLU A 59 7.83 5.95 -9.41
CA GLU A 59 8.98 5.20 -8.88
C GLU A 59 8.55 3.84 -8.30
N GLY A 60 7.27 3.49 -8.41
CA GLY A 60 6.71 2.25 -7.88
C GLY A 60 6.54 2.25 -6.37
N LYS A 61 6.48 3.42 -5.72
CA LYS A 61 6.20 3.54 -4.28
C LYS A 61 4.72 3.81 -4.03
N LEU A 62 4.22 3.32 -2.90
CA LEU A 62 2.81 3.43 -2.54
C LEU A 62 2.60 4.64 -1.63
N TRP A 63 1.62 5.47 -1.95
CA TRP A 63 1.15 6.56 -1.10
C TRP A 63 -0.15 6.13 -0.44
N VAL A 64 -0.17 6.09 0.89
CA VAL A 64 -1.30 5.60 1.68
C VAL A 64 -1.83 6.71 2.56
N ALA A 65 -3.13 7.00 2.45
CA ALA A 65 -3.81 7.91 3.36
C ALA A 65 -4.09 7.21 4.70
N CYS A 66 -3.67 7.85 5.80
CA CYS A 66 -3.86 7.36 7.15
C CYS A 66 -5.05 8.05 7.83
N PHE A 67 -6.22 7.42 7.81
CA PHE A 67 -7.43 7.94 8.45
C PHE A 67 -7.24 8.03 9.97
N HIS A 68 -7.65 9.16 10.56
CA HIS A 68 -7.34 9.58 11.95
C HIS A 68 -5.86 9.87 12.24
N GLY A 69 -4.94 9.50 11.35
CA GLY A 69 -3.52 9.83 11.47
C GLY A 69 -3.15 11.22 10.94
N GLY A 70 -4.07 11.86 10.20
CA GLY A 70 -3.91 13.22 9.67
C GLY A 70 -2.74 13.35 8.68
N ARG A 71 -2.39 12.26 7.98
CA ARG A 71 -1.22 12.22 7.11
C ARG A 71 -1.39 11.26 5.93
N VAL A 72 -0.52 11.43 4.94
CA VAL A 72 -0.24 10.44 3.88
C VAL A 72 1.20 9.98 4.04
N ILE A 73 1.43 8.67 4.04
CA ILE A 73 2.77 8.07 4.12
C ILE A 73 3.18 7.46 2.79
N ARG A 74 4.48 7.49 2.49
CA ARG A 74 5.07 6.83 1.32
C ARG A 74 5.79 5.55 1.70
N LEU A 75 5.46 4.44 1.05
CA LEU A 75 5.98 3.10 1.33
C LEU A 75 6.76 2.55 0.14
N ASP A 76 7.88 1.90 0.41
CA ASP A 76 8.58 1.03 -0.53
C ASP A 76 8.09 -0.41 -0.34
N PRO A 77 7.25 -0.94 -1.26
CA PRO A 77 6.68 -2.27 -1.13
C PRO A 77 7.70 -3.39 -1.38
N VAL A 78 8.86 -3.09 -1.98
CA VAL A 78 9.93 -4.08 -2.22
C VAL A 78 10.81 -4.20 -0.98
N ALA A 79 11.17 -3.08 -0.37
CA ALA A 79 11.94 -3.07 0.87
C ALA A 79 11.09 -3.36 2.12
N GLY A 80 9.77 -3.21 2.02
CA GLY A 80 8.81 -3.38 3.10
C GLY A 80 8.92 -2.28 4.17
N LYS A 81 9.22 -1.04 3.76
CA LYS A 81 9.54 0.06 4.68
C LYS A 81 8.88 1.36 4.27
N LYS A 82 8.53 2.19 5.25
CA LYS A 82 8.21 3.59 5.05
C LYS A 82 9.45 4.37 4.59
N THR A 83 9.27 5.25 3.61
CA THR A 83 10.33 6.14 3.14
C THR A 83 10.51 7.28 4.16
N PRO A 84 11.71 7.52 4.70
CA PRO A 84 11.95 8.58 5.68
C PRO A 84 11.60 9.97 5.11
N ASN A 85 11.04 10.84 5.96
CA ASN A 85 10.71 12.23 5.63
C ASN A 85 9.75 12.42 4.43
N CYS A 86 9.02 11.38 4.04
CA CYS A 86 7.98 11.44 3.01
C CYS A 86 6.60 11.25 3.65
N GLU A 87 6.22 12.21 4.50
CA GLU A 87 4.86 12.33 5.02
C GLU A 87 4.30 13.71 4.70
N VAL A 88 3.02 13.75 4.30
CA VAL A 88 2.29 14.99 4.02
C VAL A 88 1.13 15.07 5.00
N ALA A 89 1.03 16.16 5.76
CA ALA A 89 -0.10 16.39 6.65
C ALA A 89 -1.37 16.67 5.84
N CYS A 90 -2.49 16.09 6.27
CA CYS A 90 -3.82 16.25 5.67
C CYS A 90 -4.63 17.36 6.34
#